data_AF-A0A969GGY5-F1
#
_entry.id   AF-A0A969GGY5-F1
#
_cell.length_a   1.000
_cell.length_b   1.000
_cell.length_c   1.000
_cell.angle_alpha   90.00
_cell.angle_beta   90.00
_cell.angle_gamma   90.00
#
_symmetry.space_group_name_H-M   'P 1'
#
loop_
_entity.id
_entity.type
_entity.pdbx_description
1 polymer ?
#
loop_
_entity_poly.entity_id
_entity_poly.type
_entity_poly.pdbx_seq_one_letter_code
_entity_poly.pdbx_strand_id
1 'polypeptide(L)'
;MSTQALLFLIGFLTILGLFIYFIRFMARRFNDRVSYRTYTLIERTAIGGIVVGAVGMFQPWFFHAYTLGFLVLLFSTLAFIVWSHVRPAPPPLEQVKG
;
A
#
# COMPACT_ATOMS: atom_id res chain seq x y z
N MET A 1 28.04 4.74 18.22
CA MET A 1 26.56 4.74 18.28
C MET A 1 26.15 4.06 19.57
N SER A 2 25.08 4.50 20.24
CA SER A 2 24.55 3.80 21.41
C SER A 2 23.96 2.44 20.99
N THR A 3 24.03 1.44 21.87
CA THR A 3 23.45 0.10 21.61
C THR A 3 21.97 0.17 21.24
N GLN A 4 21.22 1.10 21.82
CA GLN A 4 19.82 1.35 21.49
C GLN A 4 19.61 1.79 20.04
N ALA A 5 20.43 2.73 19.55
CA ALA A 5 20.35 3.19 18.16
C ALA A 5 20.68 2.05 17.19
N LEU A 6 21.65 1.20 17.53
CA LEU A 6 22.01 0.03 16.73
C LEU A 6 20.85 -0.97 16.64
N LEU A 7 20.20 -1.29 17.76
CA LEU A 7 19.06 -2.21 17.78
C LEU A 7 17.86 -1.65 17.00
N PHE A 8 17.55 -0.36 17.15
CA PHE A 8 16.53 0.30 16.35
C PHE A 8 16.84 0.22 14.85
N LEU A 9 18.07 0.54 14.45
CA LEU A 9 18.48 0.53 13.04
C LEU A 9 18.37 -0.87 12.44
N ILE A 10 18.88 -1.89 13.13
CA ILE A 10 18.81 -3.28 12.67
C ILE A 10 17.34 -3.71 12.53
N GLY A 11 16.52 -3.48 13.56
CA GLY A 11 15.10 -3.83 13.52
C GLY A 11 14.35 -3.13 12.38
N PHE A 12 14.58 -1.83 12.20
CA PHE A 12 14.01 -1.06 11.11
C PHE A 12 14.42 -1.61 9.73
N LEU A 13 15.71 -1.85 9.51
CA LEU A 13 16.21 -2.40 8.24
C LEU A 13 15.68 -3.80 7.97
N THR A 14 15.54 -4.64 9.00
CA THR A 14 14.94 -5.98 8.86
C THR A 14 13.47 -5.88 8.44
N ILE A 15 12.67 -5.08 9.15
CA ILE A 15 11.24 -4.91 8.82
C ILE A 15 11.08 -4.30 7.43
N LEU A 16 11.88 -3.28 7.10
CA LEU A 16 11.87 -2.63 5.80
C LEU A 16 12.24 -3.63 4.69
N GLY A 17 13.29 -4.42 4.88
CA GLY A 17 13.72 -5.46 3.94
C GLY A 17 12.66 -6.53 3.73
N LEU A 18 12.01 -7.00 4.80
CA LEU A 18 10.89 -7.94 4.72
C LEU A 18 9.71 -7.35 3.95
N PHE A 19 9.39 -6.07 4.17
CA PHE A 19 8.31 -5.40 3.46
C PHE A 19 8.63 -5.23 1.96
N ILE A 20 9.86 -4.86 1.61
CA ILE A 20 10.31 -4.80 0.20
C ILE A 20 10.20 -6.18 -0.46
N TYR A 21 10.64 -7.24 0.23
CA TYR A 21 10.50 -8.60 -0.25
C TYR A 21 9.03 -8.97 -0.49
N PHE A 22 8.15 -8.62 0.45
CA PHE A 22 6.70 -8.86 0.35
C PHE A 22 6.09 -8.14 -0.86
N ILE A 23 6.41 -6.86 -1.09
CA ILE A 23 5.97 -6.11 -2.27
C ILE A 23 6.40 -6.84 -3.55
N ARG A 24 7.68 -7.23 -3.64
CA ARG A 24 8.20 -7.95 -4.82
C ARG A 24 7.55 -9.33 -5.00
N PHE A 25 7.23 -10.02 -3.92
CA PHE A 25 6.51 -11.29 -3.96
C PHE A 25 5.09 -11.11 -4.51
N MET A 26 4.35 -10.11 -4.01
CA MET A 26 3.02 -9.77 -4.50
C MET A 26 3.05 -9.34 -5.98
N ALA A 27 3.95 -8.45 -6.37
CA ALA A 27 4.12 -8.02 -7.76
C ALA A 27 4.35 -9.23 -8.67
N ARG A 28 5.31 -10.12 -8.35
CA ARG A 28 5.55 -11.33 -9.15
C ARG A 28 4.33 -12.24 -9.24
N ARG A 29 3.50 -12.31 -8.20
CA ARG A 29 2.33 -13.19 -8.15
C ARG A 29 1.13 -12.68 -8.97
N PHE A 30 1.00 -11.35 -9.10
CA PHE A 30 -0.17 -10.70 -9.69
C PHE A 30 0.11 -9.94 -10.99
N ASN A 31 1.37 -9.66 -11.32
CA ASN A 31 1.75 -9.01 -12.58
C ASN A 31 1.14 -9.74 -13.78
N ASP A 32 0.57 -8.95 -14.69
CA ASP A 32 -0.01 -9.39 -15.96
C ASP A 32 -1.21 -10.36 -15.83
N ARG A 33 -1.64 -10.67 -14.60
CA ARG A 33 -2.79 -11.54 -14.32
C ARG A 33 -4.05 -10.79 -13.92
N VAL A 34 -3.91 -9.51 -13.55
CA VAL A 34 -5.03 -8.69 -13.07
C VAL A 34 -5.55 -7.82 -14.20
N SER A 35 -6.87 -7.89 -14.44
CA SER A 35 -7.50 -7.03 -15.45
C SER A 35 -7.36 -5.55 -15.10
N TYR A 36 -7.26 -4.69 -16.11
CA TYR A 36 -7.15 -3.24 -15.92
C TYR A 36 -8.31 -2.66 -15.08
N ARG A 37 -9.53 -3.18 -15.24
CA ARG A 37 -10.71 -2.76 -14.45
C ARG A 37 -10.56 -3.12 -12.98
N THR A 38 -10.10 -4.33 -12.68
CA THR A 38 -9.86 -4.77 -11.30
C THR A 38 -8.72 -3.98 -10.66
N TYR A 39 -7.65 -3.75 -11.42
CA TYR A 39 -6.51 -2.94 -10.98
C TYR A 39 -6.92 -1.54 -10.55
N THR A 40 -7.64 -0.83 -11.41
CA THR A 40 -8.09 0.54 -11.15
C THR A 40 -9.12 0.63 -10.03
N LEU A 41 -9.97 -0.39 -9.85
CA LEU A 41 -10.93 -0.42 -8.74
C LEU A 41 -10.22 -0.56 -7.38
N ILE A 42 -9.25 -1.47 -7.27
CA ILE A 42 -8.48 -1.69 -6.04
C ILE A 42 -7.65 -0.46 -5.70
N GLU A 43 -6.98 0.13 -6.70
CA GLU A 43 -6.22 1.37 -6.54
C GLU A 43 -7.08 2.52 -6.02
N ARG A 44 -8.26 2.75 -6.63
CA ARG A 44 -9.20 3.78 -6.17
C ARG A 44 -9.73 3.53 -4.77
N THR A 45 -9.98 2.26 -4.43
CA THR A 45 -10.44 1.89 -3.09
C THR A 45 -9.36 2.18 -2.04
N ALA A 46 -8.10 1.86 -2.34
CA ALA A 46 -6.97 2.17 -1.47
C ALA A 46 -6.79 3.70 -1.30
N ILE A 47 -6.88 4.48 -2.38
CA ILE A 47 -6.84 5.95 -2.33
C ILE A 47 -8.01 6.49 -1.49
N GLY A 48 -9.23 5.98 -1.70
CA GLY A 48 -10.39 6.35 -0.90
C GLY A 48 -10.19 6.08 0.58
N GLY A 49 -9.63 4.92 0.93
CA GLY A 49 -9.26 4.58 2.31
C GLY A 49 -8.22 5.54 2.90
N ILE A 50 -7.21 5.95 2.12
CA ILE A 50 -6.23 6.96 2.55
C ILE A 50 -6.93 8.28 2.89
N VAL A 51 -7.82 8.76 2.02
CA VAL A 51 -8.57 10.01 2.24
C VAL A 51 -9.47 9.90 3.48
N VAL A 52 -10.21 8.81 3.62
CA VAL A 52 -11.08 8.58 4.79
C VAL A 52 -10.26 8.50 6.07
N GLY A 53 -9.13 7.79 6.06
CA GLY A 53 -8.23 7.70 7.20
C GLY A 53 -7.66 9.06 7.61
N ALA A 54 -7.20 9.85 6.64
CA ALA A 54 -6.73 11.21 6.89
C ALA A 54 -7.81 12.10 7.49
N VAL A 55 -9.01 12.12 6.89
CA VAL A 55 -10.15 12.88 7.42
C VAL A 55 -10.48 12.44 8.85
N GLY A 56 -10.47 11.13 9.13
CA GLY A 56 -10.67 10.59 10.47
C GLY A 56 -9.62 11.04 11.48
N MET A 57 -8.35 11.13 11.08
CA MET A 57 -7.29 11.63 11.96
C MET A 57 -7.44 13.11 12.32
N PHE A 58 -7.92 13.93 11.38
CA PHE A 58 -8.02 15.38 11.53
C PHE A 58 -9.41 15.86 11.98
N GLN A 59 -10.12 15.08 12.80
CA GLN A 59 -11.37 15.52 13.44
C GLN A 59 -11.08 16.27 14.74
N PRO A 60 -11.49 17.55 14.90
CA PRO A 60 -11.11 18.33 16.08
C PRO A 60 -11.92 18.01 17.36
N TRP A 61 -12.99 17.21 17.25
CA TRP A 61 -13.90 16.89 18.36
C TRP A 61 -13.93 15.40 18.74
N PHE A 62 -13.38 14.48 17.93
CA PHE A 62 -13.50 13.03 18.16
C PHE A 62 -12.14 12.35 18.27
N PHE A 63 -11.57 12.30 19.48
CA PHE A 63 -10.26 11.70 19.75
C PHE A 63 -10.16 10.21 19.38
N HIS A 64 -11.26 9.46 19.43
CA HIS A 64 -11.27 8.05 19.01
C HIS A 64 -11.19 7.91 17.48
N ALA A 65 -11.62 8.93 16.73
CA ALA A 65 -11.43 9.00 15.28
C ALA A 65 -9.95 8.98 14.92
N TYR A 66 -9.09 9.53 15.78
CA TYR A 66 -7.67 9.60 15.53
C TYR A 66 -7.05 8.22 15.39
N THR A 67 -7.27 7.34 16.37
CA THR A 67 -6.71 5.98 16.37
C THR A 67 -7.27 5.16 15.21
N LEU A 68 -8.58 5.20 15.00
CA LEU A 68 -9.21 4.46 13.90
C LEU A 68 -8.79 5.01 12.53
N GLY A 69 -8.76 6.34 12.37
CA GLY A 69 -8.32 7.03 11.17
C GLY A 69 -6.86 6.72 10.86
N PHE A 70 -6.00 6.69 11.88
CA PHE A 70 -4.60 6.28 11.74
C PHE A 70 -4.48 4.84 11.25
N LEU A 71 -5.22 3.90 11.83
CA LEU A 71 -5.18 2.50 11.37
C LEU A 71 -5.69 2.37 9.93
N VAL A 72 -6.80 3.01 9.60
CA VAL A 72 -7.33 3.04 8.22
C VAL A 72 -6.31 3.63 7.26
N LEU A 73 -5.71 4.77 7.61
CA LEU A 73 -4.68 5.43 6.81
C LEU A 73 -3.46 4.53 6.63
N LEU A 74 -2.96 3.93 7.72
CA LEU A 74 -1.79 3.06 7.74
C LEU A 74 -2.00 1.86 6.81
N PHE A 75 -3.08 1.11 6.99
CA PHE A 75 -3.34 -0.08 6.18
C PHE A 75 -3.67 0.28 4.73
N SER A 76 -4.40 1.36 4.48
CA SER A 76 -4.69 1.81 3.11
C SER A 76 -3.42 2.25 2.38
N THR A 77 -2.51 2.92 3.08
CA THR A 77 -1.21 3.35 2.53
C THR A 77 -0.32 2.14 2.24
N LEU A 78 -0.24 1.17 3.16
CA LEU A 78 0.53 -0.06 2.94
C LEU A 78 -0.04 -0.87 1.76
N ALA A 79 -1.37 -1.01 1.70
CA ALA A 79 -2.04 -1.68 0.59
C ALA A 79 -1.78 -0.95 -0.74
N PHE A 80 -1.86 0.38 -0.76
CA PHE A 80 -1.56 1.19 -1.93
C PHE A 80 -0.11 1.01 -2.40
N ILE A 81 0.87 1.06 -1.49
CA ILE A 81 2.28 0.82 -1.81
C ILE A 81 2.47 -0.56 -2.44
N VAL A 82 1.86 -1.60 -1.88
CA VAL A 82 1.97 -2.96 -2.43
C VAL A 82 1.32 -3.02 -3.82
N TRP A 83 0.13 -2.45 -3.96
CA TRP A 83 -0.64 -2.49 -5.21
C TRP A 83 0.01 -1.69 -6.33
N SER A 84 0.62 -0.54 -6.02
CA SER A 84 1.27 0.34 -7.02
C SER A 84 2.49 -0.30 -7.69
N HIS A 85 3.01 -1.42 -7.15
CA HIS A 85 4.10 -2.19 -7.74
C HIS A 85 3.60 -3.35 -8.62
N VAL A 86 2.29 -3.61 -8.64
CA VAL A 86 1.67 -4.61 -9.52
C VAL A 86 1.42 -3.98 -10.90
N ARG A 87 1.76 -4.70 -11.97
CA ARG A 87 1.45 -4.28 -13.34
C ARG A 87 0.14 -4.92 -13.81
N PRO A 88 -0.83 -4.13 -14.28
CA PRO A 88 -2.07 -4.67 -14.85
C PRO A 88 -1.79 -5.37 -16.19
N ALA A 89 -2.66 -6.32 -16.55
CA ALA A 89 -2.66 -6.91 -17.87
C ALA A 89 -2.94 -5.84 -18.96
N PRO A 90 -2.34 -5.96 -20.16
CA PRO A 90 -2.56 -5.02 -21.25
C PRO A 90 -4.04 -4.91 -21.61
N PRO A 91 -4.53 -3.70 -21.95
CA PRO A 91 -5.90 -3.55 -22.42
C PRO A 91 -6.12 -4.32 -23.73
N PRO A 92 -7.34 -4.85 -23.98
CA PRO A 92 -7.62 -5.70 -25.14
C PRO A 92 -7.23 -5.09 -26.51
N LEU A 93 -7.29 -3.76 -26.63
CA LEU A 93 -7.00 -3.04 -27.89
C LEU A 93 -5.51 -3.00 -28.25
N GLU A 94 -4.61 -3.24 -27.29
CA GLU A 94 -3.17 -3.26 -27.53
C GLU A 94 -2.68 -4.63 -28.01
N GLN A 95 -3.45 -5.70 -27.75
CA GLN A 95 -3.15 -7.05 -28.20
C GLN A 95 -3.38 -7.29 -29.71
N VAL A 96 -4.14 -6.41 -30.37
CA VAL A 96 -4.48 -6.55 -31.81
C VAL A 96 -3.40 -5.92 -32.71
N LYS A 97 -2.46 -5.15 -32.16
CA LYS A 97 -1.40 -4.46 -32.91
C LYS A 97 -0.06 -5.21 -32.97
N GLY A 98 0.00 -6.44 -32.42
CA GLY A 98 1.20 -7.27 -32.36
C GLY A 98 1.25 -8.34 -33.43
#